data_AF-A0A3M8EZG9-F1
#
_entry.id   AF-A0A3M8EZG9-F1
#
_cell.length_a   1.000
_cell.length_b   1.000
_cell.length_c   1.000
_cell.angle_alpha   90.00
_cell.angle_beta   90.00
_cell.angle_gamma   90.00
#
_symmetry.space_group_name_H-M   'P 1'
#
loop_
_entity.id
_entity.type
_entity.pdbx_description
1 polymer ?
#
loop_
_entity_poly.entity_id
_entity_poly.type
_entity_poly.pdbx_seq_one_letter_code
_entity_poly.pdbx_strand_id
1 'polypeptide(L)'
;MSVRILAALAGVALLLLLVACAGKGTYRLPAKHPPIFDLGERREFCIKCHGYKKEPIDFERYNHTPLFTESHRLVAYQDQRVCALCHEQSFCNDCHVTRTELKPSDKYPTENYRRMQHRGDYLSRHRIDGRLDPISCYRCHGNPKSSQTCQPCHG
;
A
#
# COMPACT_ATOMS: atom_id res chain seq x y z
N MET A 1 -30.66 -9.08 -46.66
CA MET A 1 -30.24 -9.62 -45.35
C MET A 1 -31.19 -9.09 -44.29
N SER A 2 -31.86 -9.93 -43.51
CA SER A 2 -32.93 -9.49 -42.60
C SER A 2 -32.36 -8.80 -41.35
N VAL A 3 -33.05 -7.77 -40.86
CA VAL A 3 -32.64 -6.95 -39.68
C VAL A 3 -32.32 -7.81 -38.45
N ARG A 4 -32.99 -8.96 -38.31
CA ARG A 4 -32.73 -9.93 -37.23
C ARG A 4 -31.35 -10.57 -37.30
N ILE A 5 -30.81 -10.81 -38.50
CA ILE A 5 -29.47 -11.38 -38.69
C ILE A 5 -28.40 -10.35 -38.33
N LEU A 6 -28.60 -9.07 -38.70
CA LEU A 6 -27.69 -7.99 -38.31
C LEU A 6 -27.67 -7.77 -36.78
N ALA A 7 -28.82 -7.81 -36.12
CA ALA A 7 -28.91 -7.66 -34.66
C ALA A 7 -28.22 -8.81 -33.92
N ALA A 8 -28.37 -10.05 -34.39
CA ALA A 8 -27.70 -11.21 -33.82
C ALA A 8 -26.17 -11.13 -33.98
N LEU A 9 -25.68 -10.74 -35.15
CA LEU A 9 -24.24 -10.56 -35.41
C LEU A 9 -23.63 -9.45 -34.54
N ALA A 10 -24.33 -8.33 -34.36
CA ALA A 10 -23.89 -7.25 -33.47
C ALA A 10 -23.82 -7.70 -32.00
N GLY A 11 -24.80 -8.49 -31.54
CA GLY A 11 -24.80 -9.05 -30.19
C GLY A 11 -23.63 -10.01 -29.94
N VAL A 12 -23.33 -10.89 -30.90
CA VAL A 12 -22.18 -11.80 -30.83
C VAL A 12 -20.86 -11.04 -30.83
N ALA A 13 -20.71 -10.01 -31.67
CA ALA A 13 -19.51 -9.19 -31.71
C ALA A 13 -19.26 -8.46 -30.36
N LEU A 14 -20.33 -7.94 -29.73
CA LEU A 14 -20.24 -7.30 -28.42
C LEU A 14 -19.85 -8.30 -27.32
N LEU A 15 -20.41 -9.51 -27.34
CA LEU A 15 -20.03 -10.60 -26.44
C LEU A 15 -18.56 -11.01 -26.61
N LEU A 16 -18.07 -11.13 -27.84
CA LEU A 16 -16.67 -11.45 -28.13
C LEU A 16 -15.72 -10.35 -27.64
N LEU A 17 -16.09 -9.08 -27.80
CA LEU A 17 -15.33 -7.94 -27.27
C LEU A 17 -15.25 -7.96 -25.74
N LEU A 18 -16.35 -8.25 -25.05
CA LEU A 18 -16.38 -8.36 -23.58
C LEU A 18 -15.52 -9.53 -23.07
N VAL A 19 -15.56 -10.69 -23.76
CA VAL A 19 -14.71 -11.84 -23.43
C VAL A 19 -13.24 -11.56 -23.68
N ALA A 20 -12.89 -10.85 -24.76
CA ALA A 20 -11.52 -10.44 -25.05
C ALA A 20 -10.96 -9.47 -23.99
N CYS A 21 -11.79 -8.59 -23.43
CA CYS A 21 -11.42 -7.72 -22.31
C CYS A 21 -11.22 -8.50 -21.01
N ALA A 22 -12.03 -9.53 -20.75
CA ALA A 22 -11.89 -10.39 -19.58
C ALA A 22 -10.69 -11.35 -19.67
N GLY A 23 -10.25 -11.70 -20.89
CA GLY A 23 -9.19 -12.67 -21.15
C GLY A 23 -7.76 -12.15 -21.10
N LYS A 24 -7.53 -10.83 -20.90
CA LYS A 24 -6.18 -10.31 -20.67
C LYS A 24 -5.70 -10.79 -19.29
N GLY A 25 -4.96 -11.90 -19.28
CA GLY A 25 -4.44 -12.50 -18.06
C GLY A 25 -3.67 -11.48 -17.23
N THR A 26 -4.19 -11.18 -16.03
CA THR A 26 -3.45 -10.48 -15.00
C THR A 26 -2.19 -11.29 -14.70
N TYR A 27 -1.02 -10.67 -14.75
CA TYR A 27 0.21 -11.31 -14.32
C TYR A 27 0.02 -11.91 -12.91
N ARG A 28 0.37 -13.19 -12.75
CA ARG A 28 0.35 -13.87 -11.46
C ARG A 28 1.77 -14.15 -11.04
N LEU A 29 2.11 -13.78 -9.80
CA LEU A 29 3.39 -14.16 -9.22
C LEU A 29 3.59 -15.68 -9.28
N PRO A 30 4.78 -16.14 -9.69
CA PRO A 30 5.10 -17.55 -9.72
C PRO A 30 5.17 -18.11 -8.29
N ALA A 31 4.67 -19.33 -8.10
CA ALA A 31 4.72 -20.00 -6.80
C ALA A 31 6.13 -20.43 -6.38
N LYS A 32 7.08 -20.49 -7.32
CA LYS A 32 8.47 -20.88 -7.09
C LYS A 32 9.39 -19.94 -7.85
N HIS A 33 10.44 -19.49 -7.19
CA HIS A 33 11.56 -18.80 -7.82
C HIS A 33 12.51 -19.84 -8.45
N PRO A 34 13.24 -19.52 -9.55
CA PRO A 34 14.35 -20.35 -10.01
C PRO A 34 15.26 -20.76 -8.85
N PRO A 35 15.79 -22.00 -8.88
CA PRO A 35 16.58 -22.52 -7.78
C PRO A 35 17.88 -21.73 -7.59
N ILE A 36 18.36 -21.70 -6.35
CA ILE A 36 19.45 -20.79 -5.92
C ILE A 36 20.77 -20.96 -6.70
N PHE A 37 21.01 -22.15 -7.26
CA PHE A 37 22.19 -22.41 -8.09
C PHE A 37 22.18 -21.62 -9.41
N ASP A 38 21.00 -21.21 -9.89
CA ASP A 38 20.86 -20.38 -11.09
C ASP A 38 21.01 -18.87 -10.80
N LEU A 39 21.11 -18.48 -9.51
CA LEU A 39 21.05 -17.09 -9.05
C LEU A 39 22.34 -16.59 -8.41
N GLY A 40 23.29 -17.49 -8.12
CA GLY A 40 24.52 -17.17 -7.41
C GLY A 40 24.36 -17.11 -5.88
N GLU A 41 25.47 -16.80 -5.20
CA GLU A 41 25.63 -17.02 -3.74
C GLU A 41 24.91 -16.01 -2.83
N ARG A 42 24.42 -14.89 -3.37
CA ARG A 42 23.73 -13.87 -2.57
C ARG A 42 22.24 -13.90 -2.89
N ARG A 43 21.42 -13.99 -1.83
CA ARG A 43 20.00 -13.63 -1.88
C ARG A 43 19.92 -12.13 -2.15
N GLU A 44 20.02 -11.76 -3.41
CA GLU A 44 19.94 -10.38 -3.81
C GLU A 44 18.48 -9.97 -3.76
N PHE A 45 18.22 -8.79 -3.19
CA PHE A 45 16.89 -8.20 -3.21
C PHE A 45 16.30 -8.28 -4.62
N CYS A 46 15.01 -8.59 -4.75
CA CYS A 46 14.32 -8.79 -6.03
C CYS A 46 14.64 -7.67 -7.04
N ILE A 47 14.86 -6.45 -6.56
CA ILE A 47 15.26 -5.27 -7.33
C ILE A 47 16.52 -5.46 -8.20
N LYS A 48 17.45 -6.35 -7.86
CA LYS A 48 18.66 -6.53 -8.68
C LYS A 48 18.32 -7.16 -10.03
N CYS A 49 17.44 -8.15 -10.04
CA CYS A 49 16.99 -8.82 -11.25
C CYS A 49 15.70 -8.19 -11.83
N HIS A 50 14.88 -7.53 -11.02
CA HIS A 50 13.56 -7.01 -11.40
C HIS A 50 13.41 -5.47 -11.38
N GLY A 51 14.41 -4.69 -10.96
CA GLY A 51 14.30 -3.22 -10.83
C GLY A 51 14.43 -2.46 -12.15
N TYR A 52 15.24 -2.94 -13.10
CA TYR A 52 15.61 -2.16 -14.28
C TYR A 52 14.57 -2.10 -15.40
N LYS A 53 13.72 -3.14 -15.53
CA LYS A 53 12.78 -3.24 -16.67
C LYS A 53 11.31 -3.06 -16.30
N LYS A 54 10.98 -2.85 -15.00
CA LYS A 54 9.63 -2.58 -14.50
C LYS A 54 8.54 -3.51 -15.05
N GLU A 55 8.90 -4.75 -15.35
CA GLU A 55 7.99 -5.71 -15.93
C GLU A 55 8.17 -7.05 -15.24
N PRO A 56 7.10 -7.66 -14.72
CA PRO A 56 5.71 -7.16 -14.59
C PRO A 56 5.43 -6.49 -13.23
N ILE A 57 6.36 -6.53 -12.27
CA ILE A 57 6.24 -5.93 -10.95
C ILE A 57 7.42 -4.99 -10.71
N ASP A 58 7.11 -3.77 -10.28
CA ASP A 58 8.08 -2.76 -9.88
C ASP A 58 8.48 -2.96 -8.41
N PHE A 59 9.50 -3.79 -8.18
CA PHE A 59 9.97 -4.12 -6.82
C PHE A 59 10.56 -2.91 -6.07
N GLU A 60 10.94 -1.84 -6.76
CA GLU A 60 11.43 -0.62 -6.10
C GLU A 60 10.35 0.05 -5.24
N ARG A 61 9.07 -0.17 -5.56
CA ARG A 61 7.93 0.30 -4.76
C ARG A 61 7.80 -0.41 -3.42
N TYR A 62 8.43 -1.57 -3.27
CA TYR A 62 8.45 -2.37 -2.05
C TYR A 62 9.72 -2.11 -1.23
N ASN A 63 10.36 -0.96 -1.44
CA ASN A 63 11.48 -0.52 -0.64
C ASN A 63 11.02 -0.30 0.81
N HIS A 64 11.63 -1.06 1.73
CA HIS A 64 11.38 -1.05 3.16
C HIS A 64 11.99 0.20 3.84
N THR A 65 11.68 1.38 3.30
CA THR A 65 12.03 2.63 3.97
C THR A 65 11.41 2.63 5.37
N PRO A 66 11.95 3.41 6.32
CA PRO A 66 11.33 3.55 7.65
C PRO A 66 9.87 4.06 7.61
N LEU A 67 9.42 4.60 6.47
CA LEU A 67 8.06 5.11 6.26
C LEU A 67 7.19 4.16 5.44
N PHE A 68 7.65 2.94 5.15
CA PHE A 68 6.91 2.00 4.30
C PHE A 68 5.50 1.71 4.85
N THR A 69 5.32 1.69 6.17
CA THR A 69 4.01 1.53 6.81
C THR A 69 3.00 2.63 6.44
N GLU A 70 3.42 3.82 5.99
CA GLU A 70 2.51 4.87 5.55
C GLU A 70 1.95 4.61 4.13
N SER A 71 2.72 3.93 3.28
CA SER A 71 2.40 3.70 1.87
C SER A 71 2.07 2.24 1.53
N HIS A 72 2.33 1.30 2.44
CA HIS A 72 2.20 -0.14 2.18
C HIS A 72 0.79 -0.52 1.70
N ARG A 73 -0.25 0.16 2.19
CA ARG A 73 -1.64 -0.05 1.74
C ARG A 73 -1.80 0.05 0.23
N LEU A 74 -1.07 0.95 -0.42
CA LEU A 74 -1.17 1.20 -1.86
C LEU A 74 -0.63 0.03 -2.66
N VAL A 75 0.50 -0.54 -2.22
CA VAL A 75 1.14 -1.68 -2.88
C VAL A 75 0.47 -3.00 -2.49
N ALA A 76 -0.01 -3.14 -1.25
CA ALA A 76 -0.76 -4.30 -0.78
C ALA A 76 -2.11 -4.43 -1.49
N TYR A 77 -2.81 -3.32 -1.75
CA TYR A 77 -4.06 -3.32 -2.51
C TYR A 77 -3.85 -3.77 -3.96
N GLN A 78 -2.69 -3.48 -4.56
CA GLN A 78 -2.37 -3.94 -5.90
C GLN A 78 -2.14 -5.45 -5.93
N ASP A 79 -1.25 -5.96 -5.07
CA ASP A 79 -1.03 -7.40 -4.93
C ASP A 79 -0.28 -7.77 -3.63
N GLN A 80 -1.03 -8.07 -2.57
CA GLN A 80 -0.44 -8.50 -1.30
C GLN A 80 0.38 -9.81 -1.39
N ARG A 81 0.20 -10.62 -2.44
CA ARG A 81 0.93 -11.89 -2.58
C ARG A 81 2.44 -11.67 -2.77
N VAL A 82 2.86 -10.49 -3.20
CA VAL A 82 4.28 -10.11 -3.28
C VAL A 82 4.92 -10.15 -1.91
N CYS A 83 4.19 -9.72 -0.86
CA CYS A 83 4.68 -9.72 0.51
C CYS A 83 4.91 -11.15 1.02
N ALA A 84 4.04 -12.09 0.63
CA ALA A 84 4.10 -13.50 1.01
C ALA A 84 5.34 -14.25 0.44
N LEU A 85 6.10 -13.62 -0.46
CA LEU A 85 7.38 -14.16 -0.92
C LEU A 85 8.46 -14.14 0.17
N CYS A 86 8.33 -13.24 1.16
CA CYS A 86 9.31 -13.06 2.22
C CYS A 86 8.71 -13.02 3.62
N HIS A 87 7.45 -12.62 3.76
CA HIS A 87 6.75 -12.47 5.04
C HIS A 87 5.69 -13.54 5.22
N GLU A 88 5.59 -14.05 6.44
CA GLU A 88 4.49 -14.92 6.87
C GLU A 88 3.19 -14.13 7.04
N GLN A 89 2.04 -14.81 6.94
CA GLN A 89 0.73 -14.16 7.14
C GLN A 89 0.59 -13.52 8.53
N SER A 90 1.30 -14.03 9.54
CA SER A 90 1.35 -13.45 10.89
C SER A 90 1.87 -12.01 10.89
N PHE A 91 2.76 -11.64 9.97
CA PHE A 91 3.25 -10.27 9.83
C PHE A 91 2.14 -9.28 9.45
N CYS A 92 1.19 -9.69 8.62
CA CYS A 92 0.02 -8.87 8.30
C CYS A 92 -0.91 -8.80 9.51
N ASN A 93 -1.10 -9.93 10.18
CA ASN A 93 -1.99 -10.06 11.33
C ASN A 93 -1.55 -9.15 12.49
N ASP A 94 -0.25 -8.95 12.65
CA ASP A 94 0.35 -8.04 13.63
C ASP A 94 -0.31 -6.65 13.73
N CYS A 95 -0.92 -6.14 12.67
CA CYS A 95 -1.80 -4.96 12.70
C CYS A 95 -3.24 -5.26 12.24
N HIS A 96 -3.47 -6.30 11.43
CA HIS A 96 -4.78 -6.66 10.87
C HIS A 96 -5.57 -7.74 11.65
N VAL A 97 -5.23 -8.04 12.92
CA VAL A 97 -5.98 -9.02 13.75
C VAL A 97 -7.42 -8.57 14.05
N THR A 98 -7.67 -7.26 14.16
CA THR A 98 -8.97 -6.71 14.56
C THR A 98 -9.75 -6.15 13.38
N ARG A 99 -11.09 -6.21 13.40
CA ARG A 99 -11.96 -5.51 12.43
C ARG A 99 -11.83 -3.98 12.48
N THR A 100 -11.04 -3.49 13.43
CA THR A 100 -10.63 -2.09 13.61
C THR A 100 -9.17 -1.96 13.21
N GLU A 101 -8.85 -0.91 12.46
CA GLU A 101 -7.46 -0.55 12.11
C GLU A 101 -6.67 -0.28 13.40
N LEU A 102 -5.69 -1.14 13.72
CA LEU A 102 -4.76 -0.90 14.82
C LEU A 102 -3.73 0.13 14.34
N LYS A 103 -3.82 1.36 14.84
CA LYS A 103 -2.84 2.38 14.48
C LYS A 103 -1.49 1.99 15.08
N PRO A 104 -0.37 2.22 14.37
CA PRO A 104 0.97 1.99 14.94
C PRO A 104 1.15 2.66 16.30
N SER A 105 0.52 3.82 16.53
CA SER A 105 0.51 4.55 17.81
C SER A 105 -0.07 3.76 18.96
N ASP A 106 -1.03 2.90 18.66
CA ASP A 106 -1.76 2.12 19.65
C ASP A 106 -1.00 0.82 19.97
N LYS A 107 -0.33 0.25 18.96
CA LYS A 107 0.49 -0.96 19.11
C LYS A 107 1.83 -0.67 19.80
N TYR A 108 2.47 0.45 19.45
CA TYR A 108 3.80 0.81 19.91
C TYR A 108 3.82 2.18 20.60
N PRO A 109 3.16 2.32 21.76
CA PRO A 109 2.96 3.62 22.40
C PRO A 109 4.24 4.28 22.92
N THR A 110 5.32 3.49 23.10
CA THR A 110 6.61 3.96 23.64
C THR A 110 7.68 4.17 22.57
N GLU A 111 7.40 3.86 21.30
CA GLU A 111 8.36 4.07 20.22
C GLU A 111 8.51 5.56 19.88
N ASN A 112 9.74 5.95 19.54
CA ASN A 112 10.12 7.35 19.32
C ASN A 112 10.38 7.69 17.84
N TYR A 113 9.91 6.84 16.92
CA TYR A 113 10.04 7.07 15.49
C TYR A 113 9.35 8.37 15.06
N ARG A 114 9.88 8.98 13.99
CA ARG A 114 9.27 10.20 13.42
C ARG A 114 7.89 9.83 12.84
N ARG A 115 6.91 10.72 13.00
CA ARG A 115 5.51 10.59 12.49
C ARG A 115 4.58 9.65 13.27
N MET A 116 4.71 9.65 14.60
CA MET A 116 3.72 9.09 15.52
C MET A 116 2.91 10.21 16.19
N GLN A 117 1.98 10.84 15.45
CA GLN A 117 1.29 12.06 15.88
C GLN A 117 0.28 11.85 17.03
N HIS A 118 0.00 10.60 17.40
CA HIS A 118 -0.99 10.23 18.41
C HIS A 118 -0.43 9.29 19.49
N ARG A 119 0.83 9.48 19.86
CA ARG A 119 1.41 8.79 21.02
C ARG A 119 0.98 9.43 22.34
N GLY A 120 1.04 8.68 23.44
CA GLY A 120 0.55 9.11 24.75
C GLY A 120 1.17 10.39 25.29
N ASP A 121 2.43 10.69 24.94
CA ASP A 121 3.15 11.90 25.37
C ASP A 121 3.30 12.94 24.24
N TYR A 122 2.45 12.91 23.20
CA TYR A 122 2.65 13.70 21.99
C TYR A 122 2.84 15.21 22.23
N LEU A 123 2.24 15.77 23.29
CA LEU A 123 2.37 17.20 23.63
C LEU A 123 3.84 17.66 23.77
N SER A 124 4.73 16.80 24.26
CA SER A 124 6.18 17.12 24.38
C SER A 124 6.85 17.35 23.02
N ARG A 125 6.31 16.76 21.96
CA ARG A 125 6.83 16.81 20.59
C ARG A 125 5.97 17.62 19.63
N HIS A 126 4.74 17.94 20.02
CA HIS A 126 3.84 18.80 19.27
C HIS A 126 4.54 20.07 18.78
N ARG A 127 5.37 20.71 19.63
CA ARG A 127 6.13 21.91 19.24
C ARG A 127 7.15 21.70 18.12
N ILE A 128 7.70 20.49 18.00
CA ILE A 128 8.68 20.13 16.96
C ILE A 128 7.92 19.82 15.68
N ASP A 129 6.99 18.87 15.75
CA ASP A 129 6.27 18.39 14.56
C ASP A 129 5.35 19.49 13.98
N GLY A 130 4.69 20.28 14.83
CA GLY A 130 3.90 21.45 14.42
C GLY A 130 4.73 22.62 13.87
N ARG A 131 6.04 22.66 14.14
CA ARG A 131 6.96 23.60 13.46
C ARG A 131 7.41 23.05 12.11
N LEU A 132 7.62 21.73 12.00
CA LEU A 132 8.09 21.09 10.78
C LEU A 132 7.01 21.03 9.70
N ASP A 133 5.81 20.57 10.05
CA ASP A 133 4.68 20.43 9.13
C ASP A 133 3.34 20.50 9.90
N PRO A 134 2.86 21.72 10.22
CA PRO A 134 1.57 21.87 10.87
C PRO A 134 0.38 21.50 9.96
N ILE A 135 0.57 21.52 8.65
CA ILE A 135 -0.49 21.27 7.66
C ILE A 135 -0.93 19.80 7.72
N SER A 136 -0.01 18.88 7.99
CA SER A 136 -0.31 17.45 8.19
C SER A 136 -1.44 17.20 9.20
N CYS A 137 -1.55 18.05 10.23
CA CYS A 137 -2.54 17.95 11.29
C CYS A 137 -3.93 18.44 10.85
N TYR A 138 -3.98 19.50 10.02
CA TYR A 138 -5.22 20.21 9.68
C TYR A 138 -6.21 19.35 8.92
N ARG A 139 -5.73 18.35 8.18
CA ARG A 139 -6.58 17.41 7.43
C ARG A 139 -7.59 16.69 8.33
N CYS A 140 -7.20 16.37 9.56
CA CYS A 140 -8.04 15.65 10.51
C CYS A 140 -8.53 16.55 11.64
N HIS A 141 -7.67 17.47 12.10
CA HIS A 141 -7.96 18.35 13.23
C HIS A 141 -8.61 19.68 12.83
N GLY A 142 -8.66 20.03 11.54
CA GLY A 142 -9.25 21.29 11.08
C GLY A 142 -8.36 22.51 11.32
N ASN A 143 -8.95 23.69 11.12
CA ASN A 143 -8.24 24.97 11.17
C ASN A 143 -7.84 25.33 12.62
N PRO A 144 -6.56 25.66 12.90
CA PRO A 144 -6.06 25.98 14.23
C PRO A 144 -6.84 27.03 15.03
N LYS A 145 -7.43 28.02 14.34
CA LYS A 145 -8.17 29.14 14.97
C LYS A 145 -9.60 28.80 15.37
N SER A 146 -10.07 27.61 15.01
CA SER A 146 -11.49 27.25 15.15
C SER A 146 -11.71 25.81 15.58
N SER A 147 -10.70 24.95 15.47
CA SER A 147 -10.82 23.56 15.88
C SER A 147 -10.67 23.42 17.38
N GLN A 148 -11.51 22.58 17.98
CA GLN A 148 -11.49 22.29 19.42
C GLN A 148 -10.15 21.73 19.90
N THR A 149 -9.37 21.10 19.03
CA THR A 149 -8.07 20.52 19.36
C THR A 149 -6.92 21.53 19.38
N CYS A 150 -7.05 22.67 18.71
CA CYS A 150 -5.98 23.65 18.56
C CYS A 150 -6.30 24.97 19.24
N GLN A 151 -7.56 25.43 19.11
CA GLN A 151 -8.05 26.69 19.64
C GLN A 151 -7.73 26.91 21.14
N PRO A 152 -7.83 25.90 22.04
CA PRO A 152 -7.52 26.10 23.45
C PRO A 152 -6.10 26.59 23.76
N CYS A 153 -5.14 26.34 22.85
CA CYS A 153 -3.74 26.76 23.03
C CYS A 153 -3.28 27.80 22.00
N HIS A 154 -3.99 27.95 20.87
CA HIS A 154 -3.54 28.77 19.74
C HIS A 154 -4.45 29.95 19.37
N GLY A 155 -5.64 30.08 19.99
CA GLY A 155 -6.56 31.21 19.77
C GLY A 155 -7.43 31.05 18.54
#